data_AF-A0A2Z2KEI1-F1
#
_entry.id   AF-A0A2Z2KEI1-F1
#
_cell.length_a   1.000
_cell.length_b   1.000
_cell.length_c   1.000
_cell.angle_alpha   90.00
_cell.angle_beta   90.00
_cell.angle_gamma   90.00
#
_symmetry.space_group_name_H-M   'P 1'
#
loop_
_entity.id
_entity.type
_entity.pdbx_description
1 polymer ?
#
loop_
_entity_poly.entity_id
_entity_poly.type
_entity_poly.pdbx_seq_one_letter_code
_entity_poly.pdbx_strand_id
1 'polypeptide(L)'
;MYKHYIRVDTEGNVIRAFSDAFEQPEPGDLLVTEDGGRHFNLDLWYNGVIPRWHVEGDDLVERTDVELAALWEQYQADHAPQLTEVETLQLALADTYEQLLTAQGDATSAQVALADLYELTLTLQADMVALKGGVS
;
A
#
# COMPACT_ATOMS: atom_id res chain seq x y z
N MET A 1 -33.54 15.12 34.81
CA MET A 1 -32.85 15.10 33.50
C MET A 1 -31.56 14.33 33.64
N TYR A 2 -30.85 14.12 32.53
CA TYR A 2 -29.50 13.55 32.51
C TYR A 2 -28.57 14.50 31.77
N LYS A 3 -27.31 14.55 32.17
CA LYS A 3 -26.31 15.39 31.53
C LYS A 3 -25.62 14.62 30.41
N HIS A 4 -25.38 15.27 29.28
CA HIS A 4 -24.64 14.68 28.16
C HIS A 4 -23.23 15.22 28.13
N TYR A 5 -22.29 14.33 27.88
CA TYR A 5 -20.86 14.61 27.86
C TYR A 5 -20.23 14.08 26.58
N ILE A 6 -19.13 14.70 26.20
CA ILE A 6 -18.20 14.20 25.19
C ILE A 6 -16.82 14.03 25.79
N ARG A 7 -16.08 13.04 25.29
CA ARG A 7 -14.65 12.87 25.58
C ARG A 7 -13.85 13.20 24.35
N VAL A 8 -12.80 13.98 24.53
CA VAL A 8 -11.87 14.36 23.47
C VAL A 8 -10.50 13.74 23.67
N ASP A 9 -9.79 13.47 22.59
CA ASP A 9 -8.37 13.11 22.62
C ASP A 9 -7.46 14.36 22.70
N THR A 10 -6.15 14.14 22.65
CA THR A 10 -5.15 15.22 22.73
C THR A 10 -5.16 16.17 21.53
N GLU A 11 -5.78 15.78 20.42
CA GLU A 11 -5.92 16.59 19.21
C GLU A 11 -7.28 17.30 19.16
N GLY A 12 -8.11 17.14 20.19
CA GLY A 12 -9.45 17.71 20.27
C GLY A 12 -10.50 16.93 19.47
N ASN A 13 -10.20 15.71 19.01
CA ASN A 13 -11.18 14.86 18.34
C ASN A 13 -12.15 14.26 19.35
N VAL A 14 -13.44 14.23 19.01
CA VAL A 14 -14.43 13.57 19.86
C VAL A 14 -14.36 12.06 19.65
N ILE A 15 -13.95 11.35 20.70
CA ILE A 15 -13.80 9.89 20.70
C ILE A 15 -14.93 9.18 21.45
N ARG A 16 -15.74 9.92 22.21
CA ARG A 16 -16.90 9.38 22.93
C ARG A 16 -17.98 10.43 23.12
N ALA A 17 -19.23 10.00 23.08
CA ALA A 17 -20.42 10.78 23.42
C ALA A 17 -21.30 9.91 24.32
N PHE A 18 -21.65 10.40 25.50
CA PHE A 18 -22.37 9.60 26.49
C PHE A 18 -23.26 10.44 27.43
N SER A 19 -24.09 9.75 28.21
CA SER A 19 -25.00 10.34 29.19
C SER A 19 -24.65 9.83 30.58
N ASP A 20 -24.76 10.71 31.58
CA ASP A 20 -24.55 10.35 32.99
C ASP A 20 -25.56 9.32 33.53
N ALA A 21 -26.62 9.05 32.77
CA ALA A 21 -27.52 7.92 33.00
C ALA A 21 -26.84 6.55 32.91
N PHE A 22 -25.74 6.45 32.15
CA PHE A 22 -25.07 5.19 31.83
C PHE A 22 -23.60 5.19 32.24
N GLU A 23 -22.95 6.35 32.21
CA GLU A 23 -21.51 6.48 32.45
C GLU A 23 -21.22 7.81 33.16
N GLN A 24 -20.51 7.74 34.29
CA GLN A 24 -20.11 8.96 35.01
C GLN A 24 -18.95 9.65 34.28
N PRO A 25 -18.95 11.00 34.20
CA PRO A 25 -17.89 11.73 33.54
C PRO A 25 -16.55 11.62 34.28
N GLU A 26 -15.48 11.56 33.52
CA GLU A 26 -14.09 11.62 33.98
C GLU A 26 -13.57 13.07 33.97
N PRO A 27 -12.50 13.38 34.72
CA PRO A 27 -11.83 14.67 34.60
C PRO A 27 -11.36 14.91 33.17
N GLY A 28 -11.82 16.00 32.56
CA GLY A 28 -11.52 16.36 31.17
C GLY A 28 -12.67 16.10 30.18
N ASP A 29 -13.71 15.38 30.60
CA ASP A 29 -14.93 15.27 29.80
C ASP A 29 -15.68 16.60 29.75
N LEU A 30 -16.18 16.95 28.57
CA LEU A 30 -16.84 18.22 28.30
C LEU A 30 -18.35 18.05 28.35
N LEU A 31 -19.02 18.94 29.09
CA LEU A 31 -20.46 18.97 29.22
C LEU A 31 -21.08 19.58 27.96
N VAL A 32 -22.00 18.86 27.32
CA VAL A 32 -22.72 19.31 26.11
C VAL A 32 -24.11 19.84 26.45
N THR A 33 -24.85 19.15 27.32
CA THR A 33 -26.17 19.62 27.78
C THR A 33 -26.46 19.20 29.21
N GLU A 34 -27.12 20.07 29.97
CA GLU A 34 -27.59 19.80 31.33
C GLU A 34 -29.01 19.20 31.39
N ASP A 35 -29.83 19.43 30.37
CA ASP A 35 -31.26 19.05 30.31
C ASP A 35 -31.50 17.88 29.32
N GLY A 36 -30.50 17.01 29.16
CA GLY A 36 -30.51 15.92 28.18
C GLY A 36 -31.45 14.76 28.51
N GLY A 37 -31.87 14.04 27.46
CA GLY A 37 -32.58 12.76 27.60
C GLY A 37 -31.68 11.63 28.12
N ARG A 38 -32.23 10.42 28.33
CA ARG A 38 -31.39 9.27 28.71
C ARG A 38 -30.33 8.96 27.66
N HIS A 39 -30.70 8.95 26.39
CA HIS A 39 -29.80 8.59 25.29
C HIS A 39 -29.13 9.84 24.71
N PHE A 40 -27.85 9.70 24.37
CA PHE A 40 -27.07 10.65 23.59
C PHE A 40 -26.34 9.87 22.51
N ASN A 41 -26.86 9.91 21.29
CA ASN A 41 -26.34 9.14 20.16
C ASN A 41 -25.76 10.12 19.14
N LEU A 42 -24.45 10.27 19.14
CA LEU A 42 -23.70 11.02 18.13
C LEU A 42 -23.02 10.01 17.21
N ASP A 43 -23.13 10.17 15.89
CA ASP A 43 -22.31 9.37 14.96
C ASP A 43 -20.89 9.91 14.99
N LEU A 44 -19.99 9.17 15.63
CA LEU A 44 -18.64 9.63 15.92
C LEU A 44 -17.65 9.35 14.79
N TRP A 45 -17.93 8.39 13.90
CA TRP A 45 -16.89 7.81 13.05
C TRP A 45 -17.27 7.84 11.57
N TYR A 46 -16.37 8.37 10.76
CA TYR A 46 -16.36 8.22 9.32
C TYR A 46 -15.53 6.99 8.94
N ASN A 47 -16.12 6.08 8.16
CA ASN A 47 -15.54 4.78 7.81
C ASN A 47 -15.02 3.97 9.03
N GLY A 48 -15.59 4.21 10.21
CA GLY A 48 -15.23 3.52 11.45
C GLY A 48 -13.86 3.87 12.04
N VAL A 49 -13.11 4.82 11.46
CA VAL A 49 -11.74 5.15 11.90
C VAL A 49 -11.47 6.64 12.05
N ILE A 50 -12.09 7.50 11.24
CA ILE A 50 -11.85 8.95 11.28
C ILE A 50 -12.89 9.59 12.20
N PRO A 51 -12.51 10.35 13.24
CA PRO A 51 -13.46 11.09 14.05
C PRO A 51 -14.22 12.12 13.19
N ARG A 52 -15.55 12.11 13.25
CA ARG A 52 -16.41 13.08 12.54
C ARG A 52 -16.45 14.45 13.19
N TRP A 53 -16.19 14.51 14.50
CA TRP A 53 -16.35 15.73 15.29
C TRP A 53 -15.03 16.10 15.97
N HIS A 54 -14.82 17.40 16.10
CA HIS A 54 -13.75 17.97 16.91
C HIS A 54 -14.26 19.19 17.68
N VAL A 55 -13.49 19.61 18.67
CA VAL A 55 -13.82 20.78 19.48
C VAL A 55 -12.95 21.96 19.05
N GLU A 56 -13.59 23.08 18.71
CA GLU A 56 -12.93 24.36 18.44
C GLU A 56 -13.37 25.39 19.48
N GLY A 57 -12.49 25.70 20.43
CA GLY A 57 -12.86 26.54 21.57
C GLY A 57 -13.95 25.86 22.42
N ASP A 58 -15.13 26.47 22.48
CA ASP A 58 -16.30 25.93 23.20
C ASP A 58 -17.30 25.23 22.27
N ASP A 59 -17.03 25.19 20.96
CA ASP A 59 -17.95 24.67 19.96
C ASP A 59 -17.60 23.23 19.56
N LEU A 60 -18.65 22.41 19.46
CA LEU A 60 -18.58 21.07 18.87
C LEU A 60 -18.83 21.21 17.35
N VAL A 61 -17.80 20.95 16.56
CA VAL A 61 -17.80 21.15 15.11
C VAL A 61 -17.79 19.80 14.39
N GLU A 62 -18.68 19.64 13.41
CA GLU A 62 -18.63 18.50 12.49
C GLU A 62 -17.63 18.81 11.36
N ARG A 63 -16.79 17.84 11.04
CA ARG A 63 -15.91 17.92 9.86
C ARG A 63 -16.74 17.90 8.59
N THR A 64 -16.33 18.73 7.64
CA THR A 64 -16.92 18.74 6.31
C THR A 64 -16.56 17.46 5.53
N ASP A 65 -17.38 17.11 4.54
CA ASP A 65 -17.09 15.96 3.65
C ASP A 65 -15.72 16.07 2.97
N VAL A 66 -15.26 17.29 2.67
CA VAL A 66 -13.95 17.54 2.06
C VAL A 66 -12.82 17.20 3.03
N GLU A 67 -12.94 17.59 4.29
CA GLU A 67 -11.95 17.24 5.33
C GLU A 67 -11.93 15.74 5.61
N LEU A 68 -13.11 15.11 5.71
CA LEU A 68 -13.23 13.67 5.90
C LEU A 68 -12.63 12.88 4.73
N ALA A 69 -12.86 13.32 3.50
CA ALA A 69 -12.27 12.71 2.32
C ALA A 69 -10.73 12.83 2.32
N ALA A 70 -10.21 14.01 2.67
CA ALA A 70 -8.76 14.23 2.75
C ALA A 70 -8.10 13.37 3.85
N LEU A 71 -8.72 13.29 5.03
CA LEU A 71 -8.24 12.42 6.11
C LEU A 71 -8.31 10.93 5.73
N TRP A 72 -9.32 10.54 4.97
CA TRP A 72 -9.46 9.16 4.49
C TRP A 72 -8.40 8.80 3.45
N GLU A 73 -8.11 9.69 2.52
CA GLU A 73 -7.00 9.51 1.56
C GLU A 73 -5.66 9.35 2.29
N GLN A 74 -5.41 10.21 3.29
CA GLN A 74 -4.21 10.10 4.13
C GLN A 74 -4.16 8.77 4.89
N TYR A 75 -5.27 8.38 5.53
CA TYR A 75 -5.37 7.10 6.24
C TYR A 75 -5.06 5.92 5.31
N GLN A 76 -5.60 5.94 4.09
CA GLN A 76 -5.36 4.90 3.09
C GLN A 76 -3.90 4.86 2.61
N ALA A 77 -3.25 6.02 2.49
CA ALA A 77 -1.84 6.08 2.14
C ALA A 77 -0.96 5.47 3.25
N ASP A 78 -1.24 5.81 4.51
CA ASP A 78 -0.47 5.33 5.67
C ASP A 78 -0.72 3.85 5.97
N HIS A 79 -1.92 3.35 5.64
CA HIS A 79 -2.35 1.97 5.84
C HIS A 79 -2.48 1.22 4.52
N ALA A 80 -1.73 1.64 3.50
CA ALA A 80 -1.70 0.96 2.22
C ALA A 80 -1.42 -0.53 2.47
N PRO A 81 -2.17 -1.46 1.84
CA PRO A 81 -1.96 -2.88 2.05
C PRO A 81 -0.51 -3.21 1.72
N GLN A 82 0.24 -3.63 2.73
CA GLN A 82 1.58 -4.12 2.52
C GLN A 82 1.47 -5.42 1.74
N LEU A 83 2.23 -5.55 0.66
CA LEU A 83 2.35 -6.82 -0.03
C LEU A 83 2.79 -7.86 0.98
N THR A 84 2.07 -8.98 1.00
CA THR A 84 2.49 -10.13 1.77
C THR A 84 3.86 -10.61 1.27
N GLU A 85 4.59 -11.33 2.12
CA GLU A 85 5.84 -11.97 1.71
C GLU A 85 5.63 -12.86 0.47
N VAL A 86 4.47 -13.53 0.39
CA VAL A 86 4.09 -14.36 -0.76
C VAL A 86 3.96 -13.55 -2.04
N GLU A 87 3.26 -12.41 -2.01
CA GLU A 87 3.10 -11.55 -3.20
C GLU A 87 4.44 -10.95 -3.64
N THR A 88 5.29 -10.57 -2.67
CA THR A 88 6.65 -10.08 -2.95
C THR A 88 7.49 -11.16 -3.64
N LEU A 89 7.44 -12.40 -3.14
CA LEU A 89 8.12 -13.53 -3.73
C LEU A 89 7.58 -13.89 -5.11
N GLN A 90 6.28 -13.75 -5.35
CA GLN A 90 5.67 -13.97 -6.66
C GLN A 90 6.17 -12.96 -7.70
N LEU A 91 6.27 -11.68 -7.33
CA LEU A 91 6.83 -10.65 -8.20
C LEU A 91 8.31 -10.94 -8.51
N ALA A 92 9.12 -11.22 -7.49
CA ALA A 92 10.53 -11.55 -7.68
C ALA A 92 10.74 -12.82 -8.53
N LEU A 93 9.85 -13.81 -8.38
CA LEU A 93 9.89 -15.02 -9.21
C LEU A 93 9.55 -14.72 -10.66
N ALA A 94 8.56 -13.85 -10.93
CA ALA A 94 8.21 -13.42 -12.27
C ALA A 94 9.40 -12.72 -12.95
N ASP A 95 10.04 -11.77 -12.26
CA ASP A 95 11.23 -11.06 -12.75
C ASP A 95 12.37 -12.04 -13.06
N THR A 96 12.61 -13.01 -12.17
CA THR A 96 13.64 -14.03 -12.35
C THR A 96 13.34 -14.91 -13.57
N TYR A 97 12.07 -15.24 -13.80
CA TYR A 97 11.65 -16.03 -14.97
C TYR A 97 11.89 -15.28 -16.28
N GLU A 98 11.57 -13.99 -16.34
CA GLU A 98 11.82 -13.15 -17.53
C GLU A 98 13.32 -13.03 -17.83
N GLN A 99 14.14 -12.85 -16.80
CA GLN A 99 15.60 -12.84 -16.94
C GLN A 99 16.13 -14.18 -17.47
N LEU A 100 15.60 -15.31 -16.96
CA LEU A 100 16.00 -16.64 -17.42
C LEU A 100 15.66 -16.87 -18.89
N LEU A 101 14.47 -16.46 -19.33
CA LEU A 101 14.04 -16.58 -20.73
C LEU A 101 14.93 -15.75 -21.66
N THR A 102 15.29 -14.54 -21.25
CA THR A 102 16.20 -13.67 -22.00
C THR A 102 17.59 -14.30 -22.12
N ALA A 103 18.16 -14.73 -20.99
CA ALA A 103 19.47 -15.39 -20.97
C ALA A 103 19.51 -16.69 -21.79
N GLN A 104 18.40 -17.44 -21.81
CA GLN A 104 18.27 -18.63 -22.65
C GLN A 104 18.32 -18.28 -24.14
N GLY A 105 17.58 -17.25 -24.56
CA GLY A 105 17.60 -16.77 -25.94
C GLY A 105 19.00 -16.33 -26.40
N ASP A 106 19.71 -15.60 -25.54
CA ASP A 106 21.09 -15.18 -25.78
C ASP A 106 22.04 -16.38 -25.89
N ALA A 107 21.90 -17.36 -24.99
CA ALA A 107 22.70 -18.58 -25.02
C ALA A 107 22.46 -19.39 -26.31
N THR A 108 21.21 -19.53 -26.75
CA THR A 108 20.89 -20.19 -28.02
C THR A 108 21.49 -19.44 -29.21
N SER A 109 21.38 -18.12 -29.23
CA SER A 109 21.98 -17.29 -30.28
C SER A 109 23.50 -17.44 -30.34
N ALA A 110 24.17 -17.48 -29.18
CA ALA A 110 25.60 -17.73 -29.09
C ALA A 110 26.00 -19.13 -29.57
N GLN A 111 25.18 -20.16 -29.27
CA GLN A 111 25.42 -21.53 -29.75
C GLN A 111 25.32 -21.63 -31.27
N VAL A 112 24.35 -20.96 -31.90
CA VAL A 112 24.22 -20.90 -33.36
C VAL A 112 25.45 -20.24 -33.98
N ALA A 113 25.86 -19.07 -33.47
CA ALA A 113 27.06 -18.39 -33.96
C ALA A 113 28.33 -19.23 -33.81
N LEU A 114 28.45 -20.00 -32.74
CA LEU A 114 29.57 -20.92 -32.53
C LEU A 114 29.59 -22.06 -33.56
N ALA A 115 28.42 -22.61 -33.89
CA ALA A 115 28.30 -23.65 -34.92
C ALA A 115 28.70 -23.11 -36.31
N ASP A 116 28.23 -21.92 -36.68
CA ASP A 116 28.58 -21.27 -37.94
C ASP A 116 30.10 -21.03 -38.06
N LEU A 117 30.74 -20.58 -36.97
CA LEU A 117 32.19 -20.42 -36.92
C LEU A 117 32.93 -21.76 -37.09
N TYR A 118 32.43 -22.84 -36.49
CA TYR A 118 33.03 -24.15 -36.63
C TYR A 118 32.96 -24.65 -38.08
N GLU A 119 31.81 -24.54 -38.73
CA GLU A 119 31.64 -24.90 -40.15
C GLU A 119 32.57 -24.09 -41.07
N LEU A 120 32.70 -22.78 -40.81
CA LEU A 120 33.61 -21.92 -41.56
C LEU A 120 35.07 -22.36 -41.37
N THR A 121 35.49 -22.68 -40.14
CA THR A 121 36.85 -23.13 -39.88
C THR A 121 37.18 -24.46 -40.57
N LEU A 122 36.23 -25.40 -40.62
CA LEU A 122 36.40 -26.66 -41.35
C LEU A 122 36.54 -26.45 -42.86
N THR A 123 35.72 -25.56 -43.42
CA THR A 123 35.77 -25.23 -44.85
C THR A 123 37.12 -24.61 -45.23
N LEU A 124 37.58 -23.63 -44.45
CA LEU A 124 38.89 -23.00 -44.66
C LEU A 124 40.05 -24.00 -44.53
N GLN A 125 39.98 -24.94 -43.58
CA GLN A 125 40.98 -26.01 -43.45
C GLN A 125 41.01 -26.91 -44.70
N ALA A 126 39.85 -27.29 -45.24
CA ALA A 126 39.76 -28.11 -46.45
C ALA A 126 40.35 -27.38 -47.67
N ASP A 127 40.01 -26.10 -47.86
CA ASP A 127 40.54 -25.27 -48.95
C ASP A 127 42.06 -25.11 -48.85
N MET A 128 42.59 -24.89 -47.65
CA MET A 128 44.03 -24.80 -47.42
C MET A 128 44.77 -26.11 -47.77
N VAL A 129 44.16 -27.26 -47.49
CA VAL A 129 44.73 -28.57 -47.87
C VAL A 129 44.73 -28.72 -49.39
N ALA A 130 43.64 -28.35 -50.07
CA ALA A 130 43.53 -28.40 -51.53
C ALA A 130 44.58 -27.49 -52.21
N LEU A 131 44.76 -26.26 -51.70
CA LEU A 131 45.77 -25.31 -52.20
C LEU A 131 47.21 -25.82 -52.02
N LYS A 132 47.50 -26.55 -50.94
CA LYS A 132 48.84 -27.14 -50.71
C LYS A 132 49.09 -28.40 -51.54
N GLY A 133 48.05 -29.17 -51.86
CA GLY A 133 48.14 -30.39 -52.69
C GLY A 133 48.12 -30.14 -54.20
N GLY A 134 47.65 -28.98 -54.65
CA GLY A 134 47.57 -28.59 -56.07
C GLY A 134 48.85 -28.00 -56.68
N VAL A 135 49.98 -28.01 -55.96
CA VAL A 135 51.29 -27.61 -56.47
C VAL A 135 52.11 -28.87 -56.76
N SER A 136 51.96 -29.45 -57.94
CA SER A 136 52.88 -30.42 -58.55
C SER A 136 52.86 -30.26 -60.06
#